data_AF-A0A4Z0HD61-F1
#
_entry.id   AF-A0A4Z0HD61-F1
#
_cell.length_a   1.000
_cell.length_b   1.000
_cell.length_c   1.000
_cell.angle_alpha   90.00
_cell.angle_beta   90.00
_cell.angle_gamma   90.00
#
_symmetry.space_group_name_H-M   'P 1'
#
loop_
_entity.id
_entity.type
_entity.pdbx_description
1 polymer ?
#
loop_
_entity_poly.entity_id
_entity_poly.type
_entity_poly.pdbx_seq_one_letter_code
_entity_poly.pdbx_strand_id
1 'polypeptide(L)'
;MGSLITTQERELLFLIVGHLDEGNTPAVDELALDVGRDVTAEVAALQDRGWILVRRTDGPPTVTGLSPAGVTAAAGLRFGRQDHDRGA
;
A
#
# COMPACT_ATOMS: atom_id res chain seq x y z
N MET A 1 12.62 -0.77 16.51
CA MET A 1 13.39 -1.44 15.42
C MET A 1 12.67 -1.12 14.12
N GLY A 2 13.27 -0.33 13.25
CA GLY A 2 12.65 0.05 11.98
C GLY A 2 12.66 -1.14 11.03
N SER A 3 11.58 -1.92 11.00
CA SER A 3 11.43 -2.96 9.98
C SER A 3 11.36 -2.27 8.62
N LEU A 4 12.36 -2.53 7.78
CA LEU A 4 12.36 -2.17 6.37
C LEU A 4 11.07 -2.70 5.73
N ILE A 5 10.47 -1.92 4.83
CA ILE A 5 9.31 -2.37 4.06
C ILE A 5 9.73 -3.51 3.13
N THR A 6 8.92 -4.57 3.04
CA THR A 6 9.21 -5.67 2.12
C THR A 6 8.89 -5.29 0.67
N THR A 7 9.41 -6.05 -0.31
CA THR A 7 9.05 -5.84 -1.73
C THR A 7 7.54 -5.98 -1.94
N GLN A 8 6.91 -6.95 -1.28
CA GLN A 8 5.48 -7.24 -1.35
C GLN A 8 4.62 -6.12 -0.74
N GLU A 9 5.00 -5.63 0.45
CA GLU A 9 4.33 -4.49 1.09
C GLU A 9 4.45 -3.23 0.21
N ARG A 10 5.60 -3.02 -0.42
CA ARG A 10 5.84 -1.88 -1.31
C ARG A 10 5.02 -1.98 -2.60
N GLU A 11 4.97 -3.15 -3.23
CA GLU A 11 4.16 -3.38 -4.43
C GLU A 11 2.67 -3.16 -4.14
N LEU A 12 2.18 -3.71 -3.03
CA LEU A 12 0.81 -3.49 -2.60
C LEU A 12 0.52 -2.02 -2.31
N LEU A 13 1.44 -1.31 -1.65
CA LEU A 13 1.28 0.12 -1.40
C LEU A 13 1.12 0.90 -2.71
N PHE A 14 1.89 0.59 -3.74
CA PHE A 14 1.76 1.26 -5.04
C PHE A 14 0.48 0.87 -5.80
N LEU A 15 0.01 -0.37 -5.66
CA LEU A 15 -1.29 -0.77 -6.18
C LEU A 15 -2.43 0.04 -5.53
N ILE A 16 -2.40 0.15 -4.19
CA ILE A 16 -3.35 0.97 -3.43
C ILE A 16 -3.30 2.44 -3.87
N VAL A 17 -2.11 3.02 -4.05
CA VAL A 17 -1.95 4.39 -4.56
C VAL A 17 -2.63 4.54 -5.92
N GLY A 18 -2.44 3.59 -6.84
CA GLY A 18 -3.06 3.61 -8.17
C GLY A 18 -4.59 3.64 -8.09
N HIS A 19 -5.19 2.76 -7.31
CA HIS A 19 -6.65 2.75 -7.09
C HIS A 19 -7.15 4.08 -6.52
N LEU A 20 -6.47 4.63 -5.51
CA LEU A 20 -6.86 5.88 -4.88
C LEU A 20 -6.73 7.09 -5.82
N ASP A 21 -5.68 7.13 -6.66
CA ASP A 21 -5.48 8.17 -7.67
C ASP A 21 -6.57 8.12 -8.76
N GLU A 22 -7.12 6.95 -9.05
CA GLU A 22 -8.29 6.76 -9.92
C GLU A 22 -9.62 7.13 -9.23
N GLY A 23 -9.60 7.44 -7.93
CA GLY A 23 -10.79 7.74 -7.13
C GLY A 23 -11.52 6.51 -6.61
N ASN A 24 -10.92 5.33 -6.71
CA ASN A 24 -11.46 4.07 -6.19
C ASN A 24 -11.04 3.83 -4.74
N THR A 25 -11.87 3.10 -3.99
CA THR A 25 -11.54 2.64 -2.62
C THR A 25 -11.58 1.12 -2.58
N PRO A 26 -10.45 0.44 -2.82
CA PRO A 26 -10.46 -1.00 -3.05
C PRO A 26 -10.65 -1.77 -1.74
N ALA A 27 -11.46 -2.82 -1.80
CA ALA A 27 -11.58 -3.78 -0.71
C ALA A 27 -10.37 -4.73 -0.69
N VAL A 28 -10.07 -5.31 0.48
CA VAL A 28 -8.89 -6.18 0.64
C VAL A 28 -8.96 -7.43 -0.25
N ASP A 29 -10.16 -7.95 -0.50
CA ASP A 29 -10.41 -9.06 -1.42
C ASP A 29 -10.23 -8.66 -2.89
N GLU A 30 -10.63 -7.44 -3.28
CA GLU A 30 -10.34 -6.90 -4.62
C GLU A 30 -8.82 -6.77 -4.84
N LEU A 31 -8.08 -6.24 -3.85
CA LEU A 31 -6.63 -6.19 -3.91
C LEU A 31 -6.01 -7.60 -4.00
N ALA A 32 -6.57 -8.59 -3.29
CA ALA A 32 -6.12 -9.97 -3.37
C ALA A 32 -6.34 -10.57 -4.76
N LEU A 33 -7.45 -10.22 -5.42
CA LEU A 33 -7.75 -10.63 -6.79
C LEU A 33 -6.79 -9.99 -7.79
N ASP A 34 -6.51 -8.69 -7.66
CA ASP A 34 -5.59 -7.96 -8.54
C ASP A 34 -4.15 -8.52 -8.49
N VAL A 35 -3.70 -8.89 -7.28
CA VAL A 35 -2.36 -9.47 -7.09
C VAL A 35 -2.35 -10.98 -7.35
N GLY A 36 -3.50 -11.64 -7.28
CA GLY A 36 -3.64 -13.10 -7.43
C GLY A 36 -3.16 -13.90 -6.21
N ARG A 37 -3.15 -13.31 -5.02
CA ARG A 37 -2.73 -13.96 -3.76
C ARG A 37 -3.36 -13.27 -2.55
N ASP A 38 -3.31 -13.92 -1.39
CA ASP A 38 -3.66 -13.25 -0.13
C ASP A 38 -2.69 -12.09 0.16
N VAL A 39 -3.26 -10.94 0.52
CA VAL A 39 -2.55 -9.69 0.83
C VAL A 39 -2.87 -9.18 2.24
N THR A 40 -3.61 -9.97 3.04
CA THR A 40 -4.09 -9.56 4.36
C THR A 40 -2.96 -9.17 5.31
N ALA A 41 -1.83 -9.89 5.25
CA ALA A 41 -0.65 -9.61 6.08
C ALA A 41 0.00 -8.26 5.73
N GLU A 42 0.14 -7.95 4.44
CA GLU A 42 0.71 -6.69 3.97
C GLU A 42 -0.21 -5.51 4.25
N VAL A 43 -1.52 -5.68 4.08
CA VAL A 43 -2.51 -4.66 4.49
C VAL A 43 -2.38 -4.37 5.97
N ALA A 44 -2.31 -5.40 6.81
CA ALA A 44 -2.11 -5.24 8.25
C ALA A 44 -0.79 -4.52 8.57
N ALA A 45 0.30 -4.90 7.92
CA ALA A 45 1.60 -4.24 8.11
C ALA A 45 1.58 -2.76 7.70
N LEU A 46 0.97 -2.42 6.57
CA LEU A 46 0.80 -1.03 6.12
C LEU A 46 -0.11 -0.23 7.06
N GLN A 47 -1.15 -0.87 7.60
CA GLN A 47 -2.04 -0.26 8.60
C GLN A 47 -1.32 -0.01 9.93
N ASP A 48 -0.56 -0.98 10.43
CA ASP A 48 0.19 -0.89 11.70
C ASP A 48 1.30 0.17 11.63
N ARG A 49 1.88 0.37 10.44
CA ARG A 49 2.79 1.49 10.17
C ARG A 49 2.08 2.84 10.13
N GLY A 50 0.75 2.84 10.12
CA GLY A 50 -0.09 4.02 10.00
C GLY A 50 -0.04 4.66 8.62
N TRP A 51 0.23 3.89 7.56
CA TRP A 51 0.39 4.43 6.20
C TRP A 51 -0.91 4.45 5.41
N ILE A 52 -1.80 3.50 5.67
CA ILE A 52 -3.11 3.40 5.02
C ILE A 52 -4.24 3.57 6.02
N LEU A 53 -5.39 4.02 5.52
CA LEU A 53 -6.62 4.17 6.28
C LEU A 53 -7.60 3.08 5.86
N VAL A 54 -7.89 2.15 6.77
CA VAL A 54 -8.80 1.03 6.53
C VAL A 54 -10.12 1.29 7.24
N ARG A 55 -11.23 1.22 6.50
CA ARG A 55 -12.58 1.20 7.06
C ARG A 55 -13.03 -0.26 7.19
N ARG A 56 -13.50 -0.63 8.38
CA ARG A 56 -14.13 -1.94 8.64
C ARG A 56 -15.63 -1.73 8.75
N THR A 57 -16.37 -2.42 7.89
CA THR A 57 -17.84 -2.49 7.84
C THR A 57 -18.24 -3.95 8.06
N ASP A 58 -19.52 -4.32 8.02
CA ASP A 58 -19.95 -5.73 8.02
C ASP A 58 -19.38 -6.54 6.84
N GLY A 59 -18.82 -5.87 5.82
CA GLY A 59 -18.14 -6.47 4.67
C GLY A 59 -16.61 -6.54 4.79
N PRO A 60 -15.92 -6.94 3.70
CA PRO A 60 -14.46 -6.97 3.67
C PRO A 60 -13.88 -5.58 3.96
N PRO A 61 -12.74 -5.49 4.67
CA PRO A 61 -12.12 -4.21 4.98
C PRO A 61 -11.80 -3.44 3.70
N THR A 62 -12.02 -2.13 3.72
CA THR A 62 -11.82 -1.27 2.54
C THR A 62 -10.71 -0.27 2.81
N VAL A 63 -9.78 -0.14 1.87
CA VAL A 63 -8.76 0.91 1.93
C VAL A 63 -9.37 2.20 1.40
N THR A 64 -9.50 3.20 2.28
CA THR A 64 -10.20 4.46 1.99
C THR A 64 -9.26 5.63 1.71
N GLY A 65 -7.96 5.44 1.91
CA GLY A 65 -6.97 6.47 1.66
C GLY A 65 -5.59 6.16 2.22
N LEU A 66 -4.66 7.07 1.94
CA LEU A 66 -3.35 7.13 2.59
C LEU A 66 -3.40 8.13 3.74
N SER A 67 -2.64 7.84 4.79
CA SER A 67 -2.33 8.86 5.79
C SER A 67 -1.23 9.82 5.26
N PRO A 68 -1.01 10.98 5.91
CA PRO A 68 0.12 11.85 5.58
C PRO A 68 1.49 11.13 5.63
N ALA A 69 1.65 10.17 6.55
CA ALA A 69 2.84 9.34 6.65
C ALA A 69 2.94 8.37 5.47
N GLY A 70 1.82 7.78 5.04
CA GLY A 70 1.76 6.91 3.87
C GLY A 70 2.09 7.61 2.56
N VAL A 71 1.58 8.84 2.36
CA VAL A 71 1.94 9.68 1.20
C VAL A 71 3.44 9.94 1.17
N THR A 72 4.01 10.35 2.31
CA THR A 72 5.45 10.62 2.43
C THR A 72 6.28 9.36 2.17
N ALA A 73 5.86 8.22 2.71
CA ALA A 73 6.54 6.94 2.52
C ALA A 73 6.48 6.48 1.06
N ALA A 74 5.31 6.54 0.42
CA ALA A 74 5.14 6.18 -0.99
C ALA A 74 6.01 7.06 -1.90
N ALA A 75 6.05 8.36 -1.65
CA ALA A 75 6.93 9.29 -2.37
C ALA A 75 8.41 8.92 -2.19
N GLY A 76 8.87 8.73 -0.95
CA GLY A 76 10.25 8.34 -0.65
C GLY A 76 10.66 7.01 -1.33
N LEU A 77 9.77 6.01 -1.31
CA LEU A 77 10.00 4.73 -1.98
C LEU A 77 10.04 4.86 -3.50
N ARG A 78 9.27 5.79 -4.08
CA ARG A 78 9.27 6.06 -5.51
C ARG A 78 10.56 6.75 -5.95
N PHE A 79 11.07 7.71 -5.19
CA PHE A 79 12.34 8.37 -5.49
C PHE A 79 13.56 7.47 -5.25
N GLY A 80 13.54 6.66 -4.18
CA GLY A 80 14.60 5.67 -3.93
C GLY A 80 14.73 4.63 -5.05
N ARG A 81 13.64 4.32 -5.75
CA ARG A 81 13.66 3.48 -6.96
C ARG A 81 14.37 4.15 -8.14
N GLN A 82 14.23 5.47 -8.29
CA GLN A 82 14.81 6.21 -9.42
C GLN A 82 16.32 6.40 -9.28
N ASP A 83 16.83 6.49 -8.05
CA ASP A 83 18.27 6.61 -7.79
C ASP A 83 19.04 5.35 -8.19
N HIS A 84 18.44 4.16 -7.98
CA HIS A 84 19.05 2.88 -8.35
C HIS A 84 19.08 2.63 -9.87
N ASP A 85 18.15 3.20 -10.63
CA ASP A 85 18.03 2.99 -12.08
C ASP A 85 18.96 3.92 -12.89
N ARG A 86 19.40 5.04 -12.30
CA ARG A 86 20.23 6.06 -12.99
C ARG A 86 21.74 5.80 -12.92
N GLY A 87 22.16 4.67 -12.35
CA GLY A 87 23.56 4.32 -12.11
C GLY A 87 24.10 3.15 -12.93
N ALA A 88 23.37 2.67 -13.95
CA ALA A 88 23.79 1.57 -14.83
C ALA A 88 24.33 2.06 -16.18
#